data_AF-A0AAU7C870-F1
#
_entry.id   AF-A0AAU7C870-F1
#
_cell.length_a   1.000
_cell.length_b   1.000
_cell.length_c   1.000
_cell.angle_alpha   90.00
_cell.angle_beta   90.00
_cell.angle_gamma   90.00
#
_symmetry.space_group_name_H-M   'P 1'
#
loop_
_entity.id
_entity.type
_entity.pdbx_description
1 polymer ?
#
loop_
_entity_poly.entity_id
_entity_poly.type
_entity_poly.pdbx_seq_one_letter_code
_entity_poly.pdbx_strand_id
1 'polypeptide(L)'
;MSDREDTHRSEANAELEREIRKGRKFTPEEAIGRLAGPGAMKGESPVARMQQAEIEIASWLRSHLLDAGGALRVVLHRDVKGSDLLLNDFDRPLLVLANYCQGVLESDYLLEGLVRDTDIEWGREMGERPYFEKEGSPHHPDDPYTVESVRSALSGLLEQLAAGEG
;
A
#
# COMPACT_ATOMS: atom_id res chain seq x y z
N MET A 1 -41.17 -17.20 31.44
CA MET A 1 -41.27 -16.30 30.27
C MET A 1 -40.11 -16.66 29.34
N SER A 2 -40.34 -17.58 28.39
CA SER A 2 -39.31 -18.18 27.52
C SER A 2 -39.91 -18.50 26.14
N ASP A 3 -40.71 -17.59 25.59
CA ASP A 3 -41.42 -17.78 24.30
C ASP A 3 -40.99 -16.76 23.23
N ARG A 4 -40.07 -15.84 23.55
CA ARG A 4 -39.75 -14.70 22.67
C ARG A 4 -38.47 -14.89 21.85
N GLU A 5 -37.58 -15.80 22.26
CA GLU A 5 -36.30 -16.08 21.59
C GLU A 5 -36.44 -17.10 20.45
N ASP A 6 -37.35 -18.07 20.56
CA ASP A 6 -37.53 -19.12 19.56
C ASP A 6 -38.16 -18.60 18.25
N THR A 7 -39.03 -17.60 18.32
CA THR A 7 -39.68 -17.02 17.14
C THR A 7 -38.69 -16.28 16.24
N HIS A 8 -37.76 -15.51 16.84
CA HIS A 8 -36.75 -14.74 16.11
C HIS A 8 -35.76 -15.62 15.35
N ARG A 9 -35.40 -16.78 15.92
CA ARG A 9 -34.50 -17.76 15.28
C ARG A 9 -35.17 -18.43 14.08
N SER A 10 -36.49 -18.65 14.14
CA SER A 10 -37.28 -19.22 13.05
C SER A 10 -37.40 -18.25 11.86
N GLU A 11 -37.58 -16.95 12.13
CA GLU A 11 -37.70 -15.93 11.08
C GLU A 11 -36.37 -15.71 10.33
N ALA A 12 -35.24 -15.68 11.06
CA ALA A 12 -33.91 -15.58 10.47
C ALA A 12 -33.57 -16.77 9.57
N ASN A 13 -33.95 -17.99 9.96
CA ASN A 13 -33.77 -19.19 9.13
C ASN A 13 -34.63 -19.15 7.86
N ALA A 14 -35.88 -18.68 7.96
CA ALA A 14 -36.78 -18.57 6.82
C ALA A 14 -36.31 -17.50 5.80
N GLU A 15 -35.70 -16.42 6.27
CA GLU A 15 -35.07 -15.40 5.42
C GLU A 15 -33.85 -15.99 4.68
N LEU A 16 -33.03 -16.76 5.40
CA LEU A 16 -31.83 -17.41 4.86
C LEU A 16 -32.17 -18.41 3.74
N GLU A 17 -33.21 -19.24 3.94
CA GLU A 17 -33.68 -20.20 2.93
C GLU A 17 -34.24 -19.50 1.67
N ARG A 18 -34.87 -18.33 1.85
CA ARG A 18 -35.33 -17.50 0.73
C ARG A 18 -34.16 -16.92 -0.08
N GLU A 19 -33.07 -16.52 0.57
CA GLU A 19 -31.86 -16.05 -0.12
C GLU A 19 -31.14 -17.16 -0.88
N ILE A 20 -31.04 -18.36 -0.32
CA ILE A 20 -30.43 -19.54 -0.97
C ILE A 20 -31.18 -19.90 -2.26
N ARG A 21 -32.52 -19.84 -2.22
CA ARG A 21 -33.36 -20.17 -3.39
C ARG A 21 -33.32 -19.09 -4.50
N LYS A 22 -32.81 -17.88 -4.21
CA LYS A 22 -32.67 -16.78 -5.18
C LYS A 22 -31.37 -16.82 -6.00
N GLY A 23 -30.51 -17.83 -5.83
CA GLY A 23 -29.39 -18.09 -6.75
C GLY A 23 -28.35 -16.97 -6.83
N ARG A 24 -28.13 -16.21 -5.76
CA ARG A 24 -27.02 -15.27 -5.70
C ARG A 24 -25.68 -16.03 -5.72
N LYS A 25 -24.75 -15.56 -6.55
CA LYS A 25 -23.37 -16.08 -6.59
C LYS A 25 -22.64 -15.56 -5.36
N PHE A 26 -22.60 -16.36 -4.30
CA PHE A 26 -21.77 -16.09 -3.13
C PHE A 26 -20.31 -16.19 -3.55
N THR A 27 -19.53 -15.20 -3.15
CA THR A 27 -18.08 -15.22 -3.33
C THR A 27 -17.46 -16.23 -2.37
N PRO A 28 -16.34 -16.89 -2.71
CA PRO A 28 -15.66 -17.84 -1.82
C PRO A 28 -15.42 -17.28 -0.41
N GLU A 29 -15.20 -15.97 -0.31
CA GLU A 29 -14.98 -15.22 0.92
C GLU A 29 -16.23 -15.20 1.81
N GLU A 30 -17.43 -15.00 1.23
CA GLU A 30 -18.69 -15.06 1.95
C GLU A 30 -19.03 -16.48 2.41
N ALA A 31 -18.62 -17.50 1.66
CA ALA A 31 -18.84 -18.91 2.03
C ALA A 31 -18.02 -19.31 3.27
N ILE A 32 -16.80 -18.79 3.40
CA ILE A 32 -15.94 -19.02 4.58
C ILE A 32 -16.51 -18.32 5.81
N GLY A 33 -16.99 -17.08 5.66
CA GLY A 33 -17.59 -16.33 6.78
C GLY A 33 -18.84 -16.97 7.38
N ARG A 34 -19.62 -17.72 6.58
CA ARG A 34 -20.86 -18.38 7.04
C ARG A 34 -20.62 -19.73 7.72
N LEU A 35 -19.56 -20.47 7.39
CA LEU A 35 -19.25 -21.78 7.99
C LEU A 35 -18.84 -21.71 9.46
N ALA A 36 -18.34 -20.56 9.92
CA ALA A 36 -17.75 -20.43 11.25
C ALA A 36 -18.77 -20.16 12.39
N GLY A 37 -20.07 -20.05 12.08
CA GLY A 37 -21.14 -19.95 13.08
C GLY A 37 -21.34 -18.56 13.70
N PRO A 38 -22.44 -18.35 14.45
CA PRO A 38 -22.77 -17.06 15.05
C PRO A 38 -21.83 -16.80 16.22
N GLY A 39 -20.83 -15.94 15.98
CA GLY A 39 -19.78 -15.59 16.94
C GLY A 39 -18.36 -15.56 16.35
N ALA A 40 -18.14 -16.11 15.16
CA ALA A 40 -16.82 -16.11 14.51
C ALA A 40 -16.40 -14.77 13.87
N MET A 41 -17.34 -13.82 13.75
CA MET A 41 -17.07 -12.46 13.25
C MET A 41 -16.83 -11.49 14.42
N LYS A 42 -15.84 -11.79 15.26
CA LYS A 42 -15.24 -10.81 16.16
C LYS A 42 -13.72 -10.83 16.01
N GLY A 43 -13.28 -10.69 14.76
CA GLY A 43 -11.89 -10.55 14.36
C GLY A 43 -11.84 -9.66 13.13
N GLU A 44 -11.10 -8.56 13.20
CA GLU A 44 -10.85 -7.69 12.05
C GLU A 44 -10.20 -8.51 10.94
N SER A 45 -10.71 -8.41 9.70
CA SER A 45 -10.12 -9.11 8.56
C SER A 45 -8.68 -8.64 8.34
N PRO A 46 -7.68 -9.53 8.24
CA PRO A 46 -6.30 -9.15 7.92
C PRO A 46 -6.17 -8.38 6.60
N VAL A 47 -7.06 -8.65 5.63
CA VAL A 47 -7.13 -7.90 4.37
C VAL A 47 -7.47 -6.43 4.61
N ALA A 48 -8.34 -6.13 5.56
CA ALA A 48 -8.68 -4.75 5.91
C ALA A 48 -7.49 -4.03 6.57
N ARG A 49 -6.72 -4.72 7.41
CA ARG A 49 -5.51 -4.16 8.06
C ARG A 49 -4.40 -3.87 7.05
N MET A 50 -4.18 -4.78 6.10
CA MET A 50 -3.21 -4.55 5.02
C MET A 50 -3.60 -3.36 4.14
N GLN A 51 -4.89 -3.22 3.80
CA GLN A 51 -5.39 -2.05 3.08
C GLN A 51 -5.21 -0.75 3.88
N GLN A 52 -5.43 -0.78 5.20
CA GLN A 52 -5.17 0.36 6.08
C GLN A 52 -3.69 0.74 6.08
N ALA A 53 -2.79 -0.23 6.14
CA ALA A 53 -1.35 -0.02 6.05
C ALA A 53 -0.95 0.65 4.72
N GLU A 54 -1.49 0.17 3.59
CA GLU A 54 -1.27 0.79 2.28
C GLU A 54 -1.73 2.26 2.24
N ILE A 55 -2.89 2.55 2.83
CA ILE A 55 -3.46 3.90 2.90
C ILE A 55 -2.62 4.80 3.80
N GLU A 56 -2.16 4.29 4.94
CA GLU A 56 -1.30 5.01 5.87
C GLU A 56 0.01 5.43 5.21
N ILE A 57 0.69 4.50 4.52
CA ILE A 57 1.91 4.78 3.76
C ILE A 57 1.64 5.85 2.68
N ALA A 58 0.58 5.70 1.89
CA ALA A 58 0.23 6.67 0.85
C ALA A 58 -0.05 8.06 1.43
N SER A 59 -0.76 8.12 2.56
CA SER A 59 -1.10 9.36 3.25
C SER A 59 0.16 10.03 3.80
N TRP A 60 1.02 9.26 4.47
CA TRP A 60 2.24 9.75 5.06
C TRP A 60 3.20 10.29 3.99
N LEU A 61 3.42 9.54 2.90
CA LEU A 61 4.25 9.98 1.78
C LEU A 61 3.74 11.29 1.17
N ARG A 62 2.42 11.45 1.03
CA ARG A 62 1.83 12.69 0.49
C ARG A 62 2.17 13.92 1.34
N SER A 63 2.34 13.75 2.65
CA SER A 63 2.60 14.84 3.59
C SER A 63 4.08 15.13 3.81
N HIS A 64 4.97 14.16 3.58
CA HIS A 64 6.37 14.25 4.01
C HIS A 64 7.39 14.14 2.86
N LEU A 65 6.99 13.57 1.72
CA LEU A 65 7.86 13.48 0.54
C LEU A 65 7.75 14.74 -0.29
N LEU A 66 8.85 15.51 -0.33
CA LEU A 66 9.03 16.62 -1.26
C LEU A 66 9.29 16.05 -2.66
N ASP A 67 8.23 16.03 -3.47
CA ASP A 67 8.25 15.46 -4.81
C ASP A 67 7.54 16.41 -5.76
N ALA A 68 8.33 17.22 -6.47
CA ALA A 68 7.83 18.30 -7.33
C ALA A 68 7.05 17.77 -8.54
N GLY A 69 7.44 16.61 -9.08
CA GLY A 69 6.76 15.98 -10.20
C GLY A 69 5.70 14.96 -9.78
N GLY A 70 5.70 14.49 -8.53
CA GLY A 70 4.72 13.55 -7.99
C GLY A 70 4.98 12.08 -8.34
N ALA A 71 5.93 11.82 -9.24
CA ALA A 71 6.22 10.51 -9.79
C ALA A 71 6.97 9.63 -8.79
N LEU A 72 7.94 10.19 -8.04
CA LEU A 72 8.70 9.43 -7.05
C LEU A 72 7.79 8.84 -5.98
N ARG A 73 6.80 9.62 -5.53
CA ARG A 73 5.77 9.17 -4.57
C ARG A 73 4.96 8.00 -5.11
N VAL A 74 4.56 8.06 -6.39
CA VAL A 74 3.75 7.01 -7.02
C VAL A 74 4.54 5.71 -7.12
N VAL A 75 5.78 5.80 -7.61
CA VAL A 75 6.66 4.62 -7.75
C VAL A 75 6.99 4.03 -6.39
N LEU A 76 7.42 4.84 -5.43
CA LEU A 76 7.75 4.38 -4.07
C LEU A 76 6.55 3.70 -3.39
N HIS A 77 5.35 4.28 -3.48
CA HIS A 77 4.15 3.67 -2.92
C HIS A 77 3.80 2.34 -3.59
N ARG A 78 3.88 2.28 -4.93
CA ARG A 78 3.65 1.07 -5.71
C ARG A 78 4.62 -0.04 -5.33
N ASP A 79 5.90 0.29 -5.19
CA ASP A 79 6.94 -0.71 -4.97
C ASP A 79 6.92 -1.23 -3.53
N VAL A 80 6.67 -0.36 -2.54
CA VAL A 80 6.44 -0.78 -1.15
C VAL A 80 5.21 -1.68 -1.06
N LYS A 81 4.12 -1.30 -1.75
CA LYS A 81 2.89 -2.11 -1.82
C LYS A 81 3.13 -3.50 -2.42
N GLY A 82 4.01 -3.60 -3.41
CA GLY A 82 4.39 -4.86 -4.06
C GLY A 82 5.45 -5.67 -3.31
N SER A 83 6.00 -5.14 -2.22
CA SER A 83 7.12 -5.75 -1.51
C SER A 83 6.69 -6.80 -0.50
N ASP A 84 7.56 -7.80 -0.29
CA ASP A 84 7.41 -8.77 0.81
C ASP A 84 7.48 -8.09 2.19
N LEU A 85 8.10 -6.91 2.30
CA LEU A 85 8.19 -6.17 3.56
C LEU A 85 6.80 -5.80 4.08
N LEU A 86 5.95 -5.26 3.21
CA LEU A 86 4.58 -4.90 3.59
C LEU A 86 3.75 -6.15 3.88
N LEU A 87 3.91 -7.20 3.08
CA LEU A 87 3.20 -8.47 3.32
C LEU A 87 3.52 -9.07 4.70
N ASN A 88 4.77 -8.93 5.16
CA ASN A 88 5.24 -9.55 6.39
C ASN A 88 5.08 -8.66 7.65
N ASP A 89 5.00 -7.33 7.52
CA ASP A 89 4.94 -6.41 8.68
C ASP A 89 3.94 -5.25 8.47
N PHE A 90 2.78 -5.53 7.86
CA PHE A 90 1.73 -4.53 7.61
C PHE A 90 1.17 -3.87 8.88
N ASP A 91 1.40 -4.44 10.07
CA ASP A 91 1.02 -3.83 11.34
C ASP A 91 1.92 -2.65 11.73
N ARG A 92 3.07 -2.47 11.05
CA ARG A 92 4.01 -1.36 11.25
C ARG A 92 4.34 -0.68 9.91
N PRO A 93 3.36 -0.02 9.26
CA PRO A 93 3.49 0.51 7.90
C PRO A 93 4.65 1.51 7.73
N LEU A 94 4.88 2.38 8.70
CA LEU A 94 5.96 3.37 8.63
C LEU A 94 7.35 2.75 8.83
N LEU A 95 7.45 1.69 9.63
CA LEU A 95 8.68 0.90 9.74
C LEU A 95 8.97 0.13 8.45
N VAL A 96 7.94 -0.42 7.81
CA VAL A 96 8.04 -1.05 6.48
C VAL A 96 8.58 -0.05 5.46
N LEU A 97 8.02 1.16 5.43
CA LEU A 97 8.49 2.23 4.54
C LEU A 97 9.96 2.59 4.83
N ALA A 98 10.33 2.73 6.11
CA ALA A 98 11.71 3.01 6.50
C ALA A 98 12.67 1.92 6.01
N ASN A 99 12.36 0.65 6.28
CA ASN A 99 13.18 -0.49 5.87
C ASN A 99 13.31 -0.59 4.35
N TYR A 100 12.23 -0.30 3.61
CA TYR A 100 12.28 -0.27 2.14
C TYR A 100 13.23 0.83 1.65
N CYS A 101 13.07 2.06 2.14
CA CYS A 101 13.94 3.19 1.77
C CYS A 101 15.41 2.92 2.12
N GLN A 102 15.68 2.34 3.29
CA GLN A 102 17.02 1.95 3.69
C GLN A 102 17.62 0.91 2.73
N GLY A 103 16.87 -0.14 2.39
CA GLY A 103 17.33 -1.16 1.45
C GLY A 103 17.66 -0.60 0.06
N VAL A 104 16.89 0.37 -0.42
CA VAL A 104 17.19 1.09 -1.67
C VAL A 104 18.48 1.92 -1.53
N LEU A 105 18.65 2.65 -0.44
CA LEU A 105 19.84 3.50 -0.21
C LEU A 105 21.14 2.71 -0.04
N GLU A 106 21.06 1.48 0.46
CA GLU A 106 22.19 0.57 0.65
C GLU A 106 22.64 -0.11 -0.66
N SER A 107 21.89 0.05 -1.76
CA SER A 107 22.20 -0.56 -3.06
C SER A 107 22.08 0.44 -4.20
N ASP A 108 23.22 0.84 -4.76
CA ASP A 108 23.23 1.73 -5.93
C ASP A 108 22.40 1.18 -7.10
N TYR A 109 22.40 -0.15 -7.29
CA TYR A 109 21.57 -0.82 -8.28
C TYR A 109 20.06 -0.59 -8.05
N LEU A 110 19.59 -0.71 -6.79
CA LEU A 110 18.18 -0.47 -6.48
C LEU A 110 17.83 1.01 -6.58
N LEU A 111 18.74 1.90 -6.18
CA LEU A 111 18.55 3.34 -6.29
C LEU A 111 18.44 3.79 -7.76
N GLU A 112 19.36 3.34 -8.61
CA GLU A 112 19.31 3.60 -10.06
C GLU A 112 18.03 3.03 -10.69
N GLY A 113 17.61 1.83 -10.25
CA GLY A 113 16.35 1.22 -10.65
C GLY A 113 15.15 2.11 -10.30
N LEU A 114 15.09 2.61 -9.06
CA LEU A 114 14.04 3.50 -8.59
C LEU A 114 14.01 4.83 -9.36
N VAL A 115 15.17 5.43 -9.61
CA VAL A 115 15.29 6.67 -10.42
C VAL A 115 14.72 6.43 -11.81
N ARG A 116 15.18 5.38 -12.49
CA ARG A 116 14.72 5.06 -13.84
C ARG A 116 13.22 4.82 -13.90
N ASP A 117 12.67 4.08 -12.93
CA ASP A 117 11.23 3.80 -12.89
C ASP A 117 10.43 5.07 -12.56
N THR A 118 11.01 6.00 -11.79
CA THR A 118 10.47 7.34 -11.53
C THR A 118 10.47 8.21 -12.79
N ASP A 119 11.54 8.22 -13.58
CA ASP A 119 11.58 8.94 -14.86
C ASP A 119 10.55 8.42 -15.85
N ILE A 120 10.35 7.10 -15.89
CA ILE A 120 9.31 6.47 -16.70
C ILE A 120 7.93 6.95 -16.27
N GLU A 121 7.66 6.99 -14.97
CA GLU A 121 6.39 7.45 -14.43
C GLU A 121 6.18 8.94 -14.73
N TRP A 122 7.20 9.77 -14.53
CA TRP A 122 7.17 11.19 -14.85
C TRP A 122 6.89 11.45 -16.34
N GLY A 123 7.60 10.76 -17.24
CA GLY A 123 7.38 10.90 -18.68
C GLY A 123 5.96 10.49 -19.09
N ARG A 124 5.38 9.48 -18.42
CA ARG A 124 3.98 9.08 -18.62
C ARG A 124 3.00 10.15 -18.14
N GLU A 125 3.21 10.72 -16.96
CA GLU A 125 2.35 11.74 -16.38
C GLU A 125 2.42 13.07 -17.17
N MET A 126 3.62 13.47 -17.60
CA MET A 126 3.82 14.72 -18.34
C MET A 126 3.60 14.59 -19.85
N GLY A 127 3.50 13.36 -20.38
CA GLY A 127 3.41 13.12 -21.82
C GLY A 127 4.74 13.41 -22.56
N GLU A 128 5.86 13.32 -21.84
CA GLU A 128 7.20 13.64 -22.31
C GLU A 128 8.11 12.41 -22.36
N ARG A 129 9.29 12.55 -22.97
CA ARG A 129 10.29 11.49 -22.94
C ARG A 129 10.99 11.50 -21.57
N PRO A 130 11.12 10.34 -20.89
CA PRO A 130 11.89 10.22 -19.66
C PRO A 130 13.34 10.70 -19.82
N TYR A 131 13.86 11.36 -18.79
CA TYR A 131 15.25 11.83 -18.73
C TYR A 131 16.14 10.79 -18.07
N PHE A 132 16.57 9.78 -18.83
CA PHE A 132 17.48 8.79 -18.26
C PHE A 132 18.88 9.33 -18.05
N GLU A 133 19.41 9.14 -16.84
CA GLU A 133 20.83 9.35 -16.55
C GLU A 133 21.73 8.44 -17.42
N LYS A 134 22.88 8.99 -17.82
CA LYS A 134 23.91 8.25 -18.53
C LYS A 134 25.25 8.49 -17.86
N GLU A 135 25.94 7.40 -17.54
CA GLU A 135 27.25 7.46 -16.92
C GLU A 135 28.23 8.32 -17.75
N GLY A 136 28.89 9.28 -17.09
CA GLY A 136 29.83 10.21 -17.71
C GLY A 136 29.20 11.36 -18.51
N SER A 137 27.87 11.49 -18.56
CA SER A 137 27.18 12.64 -19.15
C SER A 137 26.58 13.54 -18.06
N PRO A 138 26.49 14.86 -18.27
CA PRO A 138 25.75 15.72 -17.36
C PRO A 138 24.25 15.39 -17.41
N HIS A 139 23.60 15.50 -16.27
CA HIS A 139 22.15 15.37 -16.12
C HIS A 139 21.41 16.40 -16.98
N HIS A 140 20.19 16.06 -17.41
CA HIS A 140 19.38 17.01 -18.16
C HIS A 140 18.93 18.15 -17.22
N PRO A 141 18.98 19.43 -17.63
CA PRO A 141 18.70 20.56 -16.74
C PRO A 141 17.27 20.57 -16.20
N ASP A 142 16.34 19.99 -16.95
CA ASP A 142 14.92 19.88 -16.58
C ASP A 142 14.58 18.52 -15.94
N ASP A 143 15.57 17.68 -15.66
CA ASP A 143 15.36 16.39 -15.00
C ASP A 143 15.08 16.57 -13.49
N PRO A 144 13.86 16.23 -13.02
CA PRO A 144 13.55 16.33 -11.60
C PRO A 144 14.13 15.19 -10.75
N TYR A 145 14.49 14.05 -11.36
CA TYR A 145 14.86 12.83 -10.64
C TYR A 145 16.24 12.35 -11.06
N THR A 146 17.24 12.83 -10.33
CA THR A 146 18.59 12.30 -10.41
C THR A 146 18.84 11.30 -9.29
N VAL A 147 19.89 10.49 -9.42
CA VAL A 147 20.37 9.61 -8.34
C VAL A 147 20.64 10.43 -7.07
N GLU A 148 21.21 11.63 -7.22
CA GLU A 148 21.48 12.53 -6.09
C GLU A 148 20.19 13.07 -5.47
N SER A 149 19.24 13.56 -6.28
CA SER A 149 17.99 14.13 -5.76
C SER A 149 17.12 13.06 -5.10
N VAL A 150 17.02 11.87 -5.68
CA VAL A 150 16.28 10.74 -5.09
C VAL A 150 16.96 10.24 -3.82
N ARG A 151 18.29 10.12 -3.79
CA ARG A 151 19.03 9.77 -2.56
C ARG A 151 18.75 10.76 -1.44
N SER A 152 18.80 12.06 -1.75
CA SER A 152 18.50 13.12 -0.79
C SER A 152 17.06 13.04 -0.28
N ALA A 153 16.11 12.78 -1.17
CA ALA A 153 14.70 12.66 -0.82
C ALA A 153 14.45 11.45 0.13
N LEU A 154 15.00 10.28 -0.19
CA LEU A 154 14.88 9.09 0.65
C LEU A 154 15.58 9.26 2.01
N SER A 155 16.75 9.88 2.02
CA SER A 155 17.47 10.18 3.27
C SER A 155 16.66 11.12 4.16
N GLY A 156 16.07 12.16 3.57
CA GLY A 156 15.18 13.08 4.29
C GLY A 156 13.89 12.43 4.78
N LEU A 157 13.36 11.41 4.08
CA LEU A 157 12.24 10.61 4.60
C LEU A 157 12.65 9.79 5.82
N LEU A 158 13.83 9.14 5.79
CA LEU A 158 14.32 8.36 6.92
C LEU A 158 14.55 9.22 8.16
N GLU A 159 15.09 10.44 7.99
CA GLU A 159 15.24 11.39 9.09
C GLU A 159 13.89 11.79 9.70
N GLN A 160 12.88 12.04 8.87
CA GLN A 160 11.53 12.36 9.33
C GLN A 160 10.85 11.18 10.05
N LEU A 161 11.04 9.96 9.55
CA LEU A 161 10.53 8.74 10.19
C LEU A 161 11.18 8.54 11.57
N ALA A 162 12.51 8.69 11.66
CA ALA A 162 13.22 8.60 12.93
C ALA A 162 12.82 9.70 13.93
N ALA A 163 12.51 10.91 13.45
CA ALA A 163 12.05 12.01 14.29
C ALA A 163 10.60 11.85 14.77
N GLY A 164 9.77 11.10 14.03
CA GLY A 164 8.36 10.83 14.37
C GLY A 164 8.14 9.65 15.31
N GLU A 165 9.17 8.86 15.61
CA GLU A 165 9.14 7.75 16.60
C GLU A 165 9.34 8.22 18.06
N GLY A 166 9.26 9.53 18.32
CA GLY A 166 9.45 10.17 19.64
C GLY A 166 8.18 10.61 20.36
#